data_AF-A0A1B6JLH1-F1
#
_entry.id   AF-A0A1B6JLH1-F1
#
_cell.length_a   1.000
_cell.length_b   1.000
_cell.length_c   1.000
_cell.angle_alpha   90.00
_cell.angle_beta   90.00
_cell.angle_gamma   90.00
#
_symmetry.space_group_name_H-M   'P 1'
#
loop_
_entity.id
_entity.type
_entity.pdbx_description
1 polymer ?
#
loop_
_entity_poly.entity_id
_entity_poly.type
_entity_poly.pdbx_seq_one_letter_code
_entity_poly.pdbx_strand_id
1 'polypeptide(L)'
;LIEVFVTWKQEKGLQSLMTALKKGGLEGRLMEFVPPNKRSEEYFRSAFEEKGLAEVVKLHMAQACQEAKRDLQLHLEEELADGRPVKDIVADVRDIAQKHLIPEQEVITLVWTTVMNVAEWNKKEELVAEQALKHLQKYTPLFAAFTSTAKSEMALTLKIQEYCYENMNFMKIFQKIILLFYKTNVISEEVVMKWYKDGHSVKGKMMFLEQMKKFVEWLQSAEEESESGEEDD
;
A
#
# COMPACT_ATOMS: atom_id res chain seq x y z
N LEU A 1 -35.14 -6.48 -2.78
CA LEU A 1 -33.84 -7.01 -2.30
C LEU A 1 -33.73 -6.98 -0.78
N ILE A 2 -33.86 -5.81 -0.15
CA ILE A 2 -33.68 -5.65 1.30
C ILE A 2 -34.56 -6.60 2.11
N GLU A 3 -35.85 -6.71 1.77
CA GLU A 3 -36.76 -7.66 2.43
C GLU A 3 -36.28 -9.11 2.33
N VAL A 4 -35.82 -9.53 1.15
CA VAL A 4 -35.26 -10.88 0.94
C VAL A 4 -34.06 -11.14 1.87
N PHE A 5 -33.16 -10.16 2.02
CA PHE A 5 -31.99 -10.30 2.89
C PHE A 5 -32.38 -10.30 4.38
N VAL A 6 -33.35 -9.47 4.78
CA VAL A 6 -33.89 -9.47 6.14
C VAL A 6 -34.52 -10.83 6.46
N THR A 7 -35.38 -11.35 5.59
CA THR A 7 -36.00 -12.67 5.75
C THR A 7 -34.96 -13.78 5.77
N TRP A 8 -33.99 -13.79 4.84
CA TRP A 8 -32.92 -14.79 4.84
C TRP A 8 -32.12 -14.76 6.13
N LYS A 9 -31.76 -13.57 6.62
CA LYS A 9 -31.04 -13.39 7.89
C LYS A 9 -31.85 -13.97 9.05
N GLN A 10 -33.17 -13.78 9.07
CA GLN A 10 -34.06 -14.31 10.10
C GLN A 10 -34.18 -15.83 10.05
N GLU A 11 -34.36 -16.42 8.86
CA GLU A 11 -34.62 -17.85 8.70
C GLU A 11 -33.35 -18.72 8.72
N LYS A 12 -32.27 -18.26 8.11
CA LYS A 12 -31.04 -19.04 7.88
C LYS A 12 -29.79 -18.45 8.54
N GLY A 13 -29.91 -17.30 9.18
CA GLY A 13 -28.82 -16.61 9.85
C GLY A 13 -27.95 -15.76 8.92
N LEU A 14 -27.25 -14.79 9.53
CA LEU A 14 -26.40 -13.83 8.82
C LEU A 14 -25.26 -14.51 8.06
N GLN A 15 -24.59 -15.50 8.65
CA GLN A 15 -23.45 -16.15 7.99
C GLN A 15 -23.85 -16.91 6.72
N SER A 16 -25.06 -17.49 6.70
CA SER A 16 -25.60 -18.13 5.49
C SER A 16 -25.78 -17.10 4.36
N LEU A 17 -26.37 -15.94 4.68
CA LEU A 17 -26.53 -14.84 3.73
C LEU A 17 -25.17 -14.34 3.21
N MET A 18 -24.22 -14.05 4.09
CA MET A 18 -22.89 -13.55 3.71
C MET A 18 -22.15 -14.55 2.81
N THR A 19 -22.23 -15.85 3.12
CA THR A 19 -21.63 -16.90 2.29
C THR A 19 -22.29 -17.00 0.92
N ALA A 20 -23.62 -16.85 0.85
CA ALA A 20 -24.36 -16.86 -0.40
C ALA A 20 -24.01 -15.66 -1.29
N LEU A 21 -23.90 -14.46 -0.70
CA LEU A 21 -23.49 -13.25 -1.41
C LEU A 21 -22.09 -13.39 -2.03
N LYS A 22 -21.12 -13.89 -1.24
CA LYS A 22 -19.75 -14.18 -1.68
C LYS A 22 -19.71 -15.23 -2.79
N LYS A 23 -20.35 -16.39 -2.58
CA LYS A 23 -20.38 -17.47 -3.59
C LYS A 23 -21.06 -17.04 -4.88
N GLY A 24 -22.04 -16.15 -4.81
CA GLY A 24 -22.74 -15.62 -5.97
C GLY A 24 -22.02 -14.46 -6.67
N GLY A 25 -20.90 -13.95 -6.13
CA GLY A 25 -20.23 -12.76 -6.64
C GLY A 25 -21.14 -11.52 -6.62
N LEU A 26 -22.08 -11.46 -5.69
CA LEU A 26 -23.08 -10.39 -5.64
C LEU A 26 -22.60 -9.14 -4.92
N GLU A 27 -21.54 -9.23 -4.12
CA GLU A 27 -20.99 -8.12 -3.32
C GLU A 27 -20.61 -6.87 -4.11
N GLY A 28 -20.05 -7.02 -5.32
CA GLY A 28 -19.74 -5.88 -6.21
C GLY A 28 -20.97 -5.37 -6.99
N ARG A 29 -22.05 -6.16 -7.01
CA ARG A 29 -23.23 -5.92 -7.85
C ARG A 29 -24.47 -5.51 -7.05
N LEU A 30 -24.35 -5.33 -5.74
CA LEU A 30 -25.49 -4.99 -4.87
C LEU A 30 -26.19 -3.70 -5.30
N MET A 31 -25.44 -2.74 -5.83
CA MET A 31 -25.95 -1.48 -6.38
C MET A 31 -26.83 -1.66 -7.62
N GLU A 32 -26.68 -2.74 -8.39
CA GLU A 32 -27.52 -3.04 -9.55
C GLU A 32 -28.98 -3.27 -9.13
N PHE A 33 -29.21 -3.75 -7.92
CA PHE A 33 -30.54 -4.04 -7.37
C PHE A 33 -31.19 -2.83 -6.69
N VAL A 34 -30.47 -1.72 -6.55
CA VAL A 34 -31.00 -0.43 -6.08
C VAL A 34 -31.68 0.28 -7.26
N PRO A 35 -32.87 0.87 -7.08
CA PRO A 35 -33.54 1.62 -8.14
C PRO A 35 -32.62 2.69 -8.76
N PRO A 36 -32.55 2.84 -10.10
CA PRO A 36 -31.59 3.72 -10.76
C PRO A 36 -31.58 5.16 -10.24
N ASN A 37 -32.74 5.71 -9.90
CA ASN A 37 -32.91 7.06 -9.37
C ASN A 37 -32.47 7.24 -7.90
N LYS A 38 -32.08 6.15 -7.22
CA LYS A 38 -31.61 6.14 -5.83
C LYS A 38 -30.23 5.49 -5.67
N ARG A 39 -29.53 5.18 -6.77
CA ARG A 39 -28.21 4.56 -6.72
C ARG A 39 -27.17 5.58 -6.21
N SER A 40 -27.00 5.60 -4.89
CA SER A 40 -25.87 6.25 -4.23
C SER A 40 -25.39 5.39 -3.06
N GLU A 41 -24.10 5.48 -2.74
CA GLU A 41 -23.50 4.83 -1.57
C GLU A 41 -24.23 5.23 -0.27
N GLU A 42 -24.64 6.49 -0.18
CA GLU A 42 -25.37 7.04 0.96
C GLU A 42 -26.75 6.39 1.11
N TYR A 43 -27.54 6.30 0.02
CA TYR A 43 -28.83 5.63 0.06
C TYR A 43 -28.68 4.14 0.38
N PHE A 44 -27.72 3.46 -0.25
CA PHE A 44 -27.46 2.04 -0.02
C PHE A 44 -27.11 1.77 1.44
N ARG A 45 -26.18 2.55 2.02
CA ARG A 45 -25.81 2.48 3.43
C ARG A 45 -27.03 2.68 4.32
N SER A 46 -27.73 3.81 4.20
CA SER A 46 -28.88 4.12 5.07
C SER A 46 -29.97 3.05 4.98
N ALA A 47 -30.37 2.66 3.77
CA ALA A 47 -31.46 1.72 3.57
C ALA A 47 -31.16 0.31 4.13
N PHE A 48 -29.90 -0.14 4.08
CA PHE A 48 -29.50 -1.45 4.60
C PHE A 48 -29.21 -1.40 6.10
N GLU A 49 -28.54 -0.36 6.60
CA GLU A 49 -28.24 -0.20 8.03
C GLU A 49 -29.52 -0.05 8.87
N GLU A 50 -30.52 0.72 8.41
CA GLU A 50 -31.83 0.86 9.06
C GLU A 50 -32.56 -0.48 9.23
N LYS A 51 -32.24 -1.47 8.40
CA LYS A 51 -32.80 -2.84 8.46
C LYS A 51 -31.86 -3.85 9.13
N GLY A 52 -30.81 -3.38 9.78
CA GLY A 52 -29.85 -4.21 10.51
C GLY A 52 -28.95 -5.06 9.60
N LEU A 53 -28.68 -4.59 8.38
CA LEU A 53 -27.82 -5.25 7.39
C LEU A 53 -26.45 -4.56 7.24
N ALA A 54 -25.93 -3.93 8.31
CA ALA A 54 -24.64 -3.24 8.29
C ALA A 54 -23.47 -4.10 7.78
N GLU A 55 -23.47 -5.41 8.05
CA GLU A 55 -22.45 -6.33 7.54
C GLU A 55 -22.50 -6.49 6.00
N VAL A 56 -23.68 -6.39 5.39
CA VAL A 56 -23.82 -6.40 3.92
C VAL A 56 -23.25 -5.11 3.32
N VAL A 57 -23.45 -3.97 4.00
CA VAL A 57 -22.85 -2.69 3.61
C VAL A 57 -21.32 -2.77 3.70
N LYS A 58 -20.78 -3.29 4.80
CA LYS A 58 -19.34 -3.50 4.95
C LYS A 58 -18.78 -4.41 3.85
N LEU A 59 -19.49 -5.48 3.49
CA LEU A 59 -19.09 -6.38 2.40
C LEU A 59 -19.04 -5.65 1.05
N HIS A 60 -20.08 -4.88 0.73
CA HIS A 60 -20.13 -4.08 -0.50
C HIS A 60 -18.97 -3.10 -0.59
N MET A 61 -18.77 -2.31 0.48
CA MET A 61 -17.71 -1.31 0.53
C MET A 61 -16.31 -1.95 0.45
N ALA A 62 -16.11 -3.09 1.13
CA ALA A 62 -14.86 -3.83 1.05
C ALA A 62 -14.59 -4.30 -0.39
N GLN A 63 -15.62 -4.81 -1.07
CA GLN A 63 -15.49 -5.24 -2.47
C GLN A 63 -15.19 -4.06 -3.41
N ALA A 64 -15.95 -2.97 -3.30
CA ALA A 64 -15.74 -1.77 -4.11
C ALA A 64 -14.33 -1.19 -3.91
N CYS A 65 -13.82 -1.20 -2.67
CA CYS A 65 -12.46 -0.79 -2.35
C CYS A 65 -11.41 -1.71 -3.00
N GLN A 66 -11.62 -3.04 -2.97
CA GLN A 66 -10.71 -3.99 -3.61
C GLN A 66 -10.71 -3.86 -5.13
N GLU A 67 -11.87 -3.67 -5.76
CA GLU A 67 -11.99 -3.43 -7.20
C GLU A 67 -11.29 -2.14 -7.61
N ALA A 68 -11.52 -1.04 -6.86
CA ALA A 68 -10.85 0.23 -7.12
C ALA A 68 -9.31 0.12 -7.03
N LYS A 69 -8.78 -0.66 -6.08
CA LYS A 69 -7.33 -0.91 -5.98
C LYS A 69 -6.81 -1.71 -7.16
N ARG A 70 -7.54 -2.76 -7.58
CA ARG A 70 -7.17 -3.58 -8.74
C ARG A 70 -7.14 -2.71 -10.01
N ASP A 71 -8.14 -1.88 -10.22
CA ASP A 71 -8.22 -1.00 -11.38
C ASP A 71 -7.13 0.08 -11.33
N LEU A 72 -6.85 0.66 -10.16
CA LEU A 72 -5.73 1.57 -9.97
C LEU A 72 -4.39 0.90 -10.29
N GLN A 73 -4.19 -0.35 -9.86
CA GLN A 73 -2.97 -1.09 -10.14
C GLN A 73 -2.78 -1.34 -11.63
N LEU A 74 -3.84 -1.77 -12.34
CA LEU A 74 -3.81 -1.99 -13.78
C LEU A 74 -3.54 -0.70 -14.54
N HIS A 75 -4.21 0.39 -14.17
CA HIS A 75 -3.95 1.70 -14.76
C HIS A 75 -2.50 2.15 -14.55
N LEU A 76 -1.95 1.98 -13.35
CA LEU A 76 -0.55 2.30 -13.07
C LEU A 76 0.42 1.44 -13.90
N GLU A 77 0.11 0.14 -14.08
CA GLU A 77 0.93 -0.76 -14.91
C GLU A 77 0.97 -0.29 -16.38
N GLU A 78 -0.19 0.09 -16.95
CA GLU A 78 -0.30 0.64 -18.31
C GLU A 78 0.48 1.95 -18.46
N GLU A 79 0.29 2.90 -17.55
CA GLU A 79 0.95 4.21 -17.55
C GLU A 79 2.48 4.10 -17.47
N LEU A 80 2.99 3.17 -16.66
CA LEU A 80 4.42 2.90 -16.55
C LEU A 80 4.97 2.22 -17.82
N ALA A 81 4.20 1.32 -18.43
CA ALA A 81 4.58 0.64 -19.67
C ALA A 81 4.66 1.62 -20.86
N ASP A 82 3.72 2.57 -20.92
CA ASP A 82 3.69 3.64 -21.92
C ASP A 82 4.77 4.71 -21.70
N GLY A 83 5.47 4.65 -20.56
CA GLY A 83 6.55 5.57 -20.24
C GLY A 83 6.07 7.00 -20.01
N ARG A 84 4.83 7.18 -19.53
CA ARG A 84 4.27 8.51 -19.26
C ARG A 84 5.09 9.27 -18.21
N PRO A 85 5.09 10.62 -18.26
CA PRO A 85 5.81 11.43 -17.29
C PRO A 85 5.32 11.14 -15.86
N VAL A 86 6.26 10.87 -14.93
CA VAL A 86 5.93 10.52 -13.53
C VAL A 86 5.01 11.55 -12.86
N LYS A 87 5.15 12.84 -13.18
CA LYS A 87 4.29 13.90 -12.65
C LYS A 87 2.81 13.71 -13.01
N ASP A 88 2.53 13.25 -14.23
CA ASP A 88 1.17 13.05 -14.69
C ASP A 88 0.58 11.79 -14.05
N ILE A 89 1.38 10.72 -13.99
CA ILE A 89 1.02 9.48 -13.28
C ILE A 89 0.66 9.78 -11.82
N VAL A 90 1.45 10.62 -11.14
CA VAL A 90 1.16 11.05 -9.75
C VAL A 90 -0.19 11.77 -9.65
N ALA A 91 -0.53 12.63 -10.61
CA ALA A 91 -1.81 13.34 -10.62
C ALA A 91 -2.98 12.38 -10.80
N ASP A 92 -2.87 11.45 -11.76
CA ASP A 92 -3.90 10.47 -12.08
C ASP A 92 -4.14 9.50 -10.91
N VAL A 93 -3.06 8.94 -10.33
CA VAL A 93 -3.13 8.07 -9.14
C VAL A 93 -3.76 8.81 -7.94
N ARG A 94 -3.43 10.09 -7.75
CA ARG A 94 -4.00 10.89 -6.65
C ARG A 94 -5.50 11.14 -6.82
N ASP A 95 -5.96 11.46 -8.03
CA ASP A 95 -7.38 11.64 -8.33
C ASP A 95 -8.16 10.35 -8.08
N ILE A 96 -7.68 9.22 -8.60
CA ILE A 96 -8.32 7.90 -8.40
C ILE A 96 -8.35 7.53 -6.91
N ALA A 97 -7.22 7.67 -6.20
CA ALA A 97 -7.14 7.36 -4.78
C ALA A 97 -8.11 8.21 -3.95
N GLN A 98 -8.22 9.51 -4.23
CA GLN A 98 -9.16 10.41 -3.56
C GLN A 98 -10.61 10.04 -3.87
N LYS A 99 -10.94 9.79 -5.14
CA LYS A 99 -12.27 9.41 -5.60
C LYS A 99 -12.79 8.13 -4.93
N HIS A 100 -11.91 7.16 -4.74
CA HIS A 100 -12.24 5.86 -4.15
C HIS A 100 -11.88 5.77 -2.66
N LEU A 101 -11.43 6.86 -2.04
CA LEU A 101 -11.00 6.94 -0.64
C LEU A 101 -9.97 5.86 -0.27
N ILE A 102 -9.06 5.54 -1.20
CA ILE A 102 -7.98 4.59 -0.98
C ILE A 102 -6.93 5.27 -0.10
N PRO A 103 -6.64 4.73 1.09
CA PRO A 103 -5.66 5.35 1.98
C PRO A 103 -4.25 5.37 1.37
N GLU A 104 -3.47 6.42 1.66
CA GLU A 104 -2.13 6.60 1.12
C GLU A 104 -1.20 5.40 1.40
N GLN A 105 -1.27 4.82 2.61
CA GLN A 105 -0.47 3.64 2.95
C GLN A 105 -0.81 2.40 2.10
N GLU A 106 -1.97 2.36 1.47
CA GLU A 106 -2.35 1.29 0.56
C GLU A 106 -1.94 1.63 -0.88
N VAL A 107 -2.09 2.90 -1.28
CA VAL A 107 -1.58 3.39 -2.57
C VAL A 107 -0.08 3.12 -2.70
N ILE A 108 0.73 3.45 -1.70
CA ILE A 108 2.19 3.22 -1.77
C ILE A 108 2.55 1.74 -1.86
N THR A 109 1.75 0.84 -1.27
CA THR A 109 1.97 -0.61 -1.40
C THR A 109 1.65 -1.11 -2.81
N LEU A 110 0.65 -0.51 -3.48
CA LEU A 110 0.34 -0.77 -4.89
C LEU A 110 1.45 -0.23 -5.78
N VAL A 111 1.88 1.02 -5.57
CA VAL A 111 2.98 1.66 -6.30
C VAL A 111 4.24 0.79 -6.23
N TRP A 112 4.64 0.34 -5.04
CA TRP A 112 5.76 -0.58 -4.91
C TRP A 112 5.57 -1.86 -5.70
N THR A 113 4.42 -2.53 -5.55
CA THR A 113 4.14 -3.80 -6.20
C THR A 113 4.20 -3.66 -7.72
N THR A 114 3.54 -2.64 -8.27
CA THR A 114 3.52 -2.34 -9.71
C THR A 114 4.91 -2.00 -10.22
N VAL A 115 5.63 -1.07 -9.58
CA VAL A 115 6.99 -0.67 -9.99
C VAL A 115 7.93 -1.88 -9.99
N MET A 116 7.86 -2.77 -8.99
CA MET A 116 8.73 -3.94 -8.94
C MET A 116 8.36 -5.03 -9.94
N ASN A 117 7.09 -5.11 -10.38
CA ASN A 117 6.59 -6.10 -11.33
C ASN A 117 6.85 -5.73 -12.80
N VAL A 118 6.92 -4.43 -13.13
CA VAL A 118 7.22 -3.99 -14.51
C VAL A 118 8.68 -4.22 -14.91
N ALA A 119 9.56 -4.57 -13.97
CA ALA A 119 10.98 -4.80 -14.23
C ALA A 119 11.27 -6.29 -14.50
N GLU A 120 12.00 -6.57 -15.59
CA GLU A 120 12.61 -7.87 -15.82
C GLU A 120 13.98 -7.95 -15.12
N TRP A 121 14.01 -8.71 -14.03
CA TRP A 121 15.19 -8.78 -13.15
C TRP A 121 16.28 -9.70 -13.67
N ASN A 122 17.53 -9.24 -13.56
CA ASN A 122 18.69 -10.08 -13.80
C ASN A 122 18.73 -11.26 -12.80
N LYS A 123 19.23 -12.42 -13.26
CA LYS A 123 19.40 -13.61 -12.41
C LYS A 123 20.71 -13.62 -11.63
N LYS A 124 21.67 -12.75 -11.96
CA LYS A 124 22.94 -12.61 -11.24
C LYS A 124 22.78 -11.60 -10.10
N GLU A 125 23.14 -12.02 -8.89
CA GLU A 125 22.96 -11.23 -7.65
C GLU A 125 23.53 -9.81 -7.74
N GLU A 126 24.78 -9.67 -8.20
CA GLU A 126 25.43 -8.35 -8.29
C GLU A 126 24.78 -7.42 -9.32
N LEU A 127 24.37 -7.97 -10.48
CA LEU A 127 23.74 -7.20 -11.55
C LEU A 127 22.32 -6.78 -11.18
N VAL A 128 21.56 -7.64 -10.48
CA VAL A 128 20.21 -7.30 -10.05
C VAL A 128 20.22 -6.18 -9.01
N ALA A 129 21.25 -6.11 -8.16
CA ALA A 129 21.38 -5.09 -7.14
C ALA A 129 21.51 -3.69 -7.76
N GLU A 130 22.43 -3.53 -8.72
CA GLU A 130 22.60 -2.26 -9.42
C GLU A 130 21.39 -1.90 -10.28
N GLN A 131 20.81 -2.90 -10.96
CA GLN A 131 19.60 -2.72 -11.76
C GLN A 131 18.44 -2.23 -10.89
N ALA A 132 18.21 -2.85 -9.73
CA ALA A 132 17.15 -2.48 -8.81
C ALA A 132 17.31 -1.05 -8.30
N LEU A 133 18.52 -0.63 -7.92
CA LEU A 133 18.76 0.73 -7.44
C LEU A 133 18.51 1.77 -8.55
N LYS A 134 18.97 1.52 -9.78
CA LYS A 134 18.70 2.40 -10.93
C LYS A 134 17.21 2.48 -11.25
N HIS A 135 16.53 1.35 -11.21
CA HIS A 135 15.09 1.26 -11.44
C HIS A 135 14.29 2.03 -10.39
N LEU A 136 14.57 1.82 -9.11
CA LEU A 136 13.93 2.54 -8.01
C LEU A 136 14.23 4.04 -8.03
N GLN A 137 15.47 4.41 -8.35
CA GLN A 137 15.88 5.82 -8.47
C GLN A 137 15.09 6.56 -9.56
N LYS A 138 14.77 5.90 -10.68
CA LYS A 138 13.92 6.47 -11.74
C LYS A 138 12.53 6.84 -11.21
N TYR A 139 11.98 6.03 -10.30
CA TYR A 139 10.62 6.20 -9.77
C TYR A 139 10.58 6.85 -8.39
N THR A 140 11.70 7.35 -7.86
CA THR A 140 11.76 8.11 -6.61
C THR A 140 10.68 9.21 -6.51
N PRO A 141 10.42 10.05 -7.55
CA PRO A 141 9.39 11.07 -7.45
C PRO A 141 7.96 10.50 -7.29
N LEU A 142 7.71 9.30 -7.82
CA LEU A 142 6.44 8.60 -7.66
C LEU A 142 6.28 8.10 -6.23
N PHE A 143 7.32 7.46 -5.66
CA PHE A 143 7.30 7.02 -4.26
C PHE A 143 7.12 8.21 -3.30
N ALA A 144 7.91 9.28 -3.49
CA ALA A 144 7.85 10.49 -2.67
C ALA A 144 6.45 11.13 -2.63
N ALA A 145 5.70 11.03 -3.73
CA ALA A 145 4.35 11.60 -3.82
C ALA A 145 3.31 10.87 -2.95
N PHE A 146 3.59 9.65 -2.49
CA PHE A 146 2.71 8.80 -1.69
C PHE A 146 3.37 8.31 -0.40
N THR A 147 4.39 9.02 0.07
CA THR A 147 5.04 8.84 1.37
C THR A 147 5.03 10.16 2.15
N SER A 148 3.85 10.77 2.27
CA SER A 148 3.70 12.07 2.95
C SER A 148 3.50 11.94 4.47
N THR A 149 3.29 10.70 4.95
CA THR A 149 3.09 10.39 6.36
C THR A 149 4.01 9.27 6.84
N ALA A 150 4.35 9.28 8.14
CA ALA A 150 5.09 8.18 8.76
C ALA A 150 4.41 6.81 8.58
N LYS A 151 3.07 6.79 8.46
CA LYS A 151 2.30 5.55 8.22
C LYS A 151 2.53 4.98 6.82
N SER A 152 2.51 5.83 5.79
CA SER A 152 2.80 5.43 4.41
C SER A 152 4.27 5.04 4.21
N GLU A 153 5.20 5.78 4.82
CA GLU A 153 6.63 5.45 4.81
C GLU A 153 6.91 4.09 5.48
N MET A 154 6.29 3.84 6.63
CA MET A 154 6.39 2.55 7.32
C MET A 154 5.79 1.41 6.48
N ALA A 155 4.64 1.63 5.83
CA ALA A 155 4.03 0.65 4.95
C ALA A 155 4.93 0.29 3.76
N LEU A 156 5.58 1.29 3.16
CA LEU A 156 6.59 1.08 2.12
C LEU A 156 7.79 0.28 2.66
N THR A 157 8.33 0.67 3.82
CA THR A 157 9.48 0.01 4.46
C THR A 157 9.20 -1.47 4.72
N LEU A 158 8.03 -1.78 5.27
CA LEU A 158 7.57 -3.15 5.47
C LEU A 158 7.45 -3.91 4.14
N LYS A 159 6.88 -3.29 3.12
CA LYS A 159 6.73 -3.94 1.81
C LYS A 159 8.07 -4.25 1.14
N ILE A 160 9.06 -3.38 1.29
CA ILE A 160 10.45 -3.61 0.85
C ILE A 160 11.05 -4.80 1.61
N GLN A 161 10.87 -4.84 2.94
CA GLN A 161 11.39 -5.93 3.78
C GLN A 161 10.82 -7.28 3.34
N GLU A 162 9.49 -7.35 3.14
CA GLU A 162 8.82 -8.57 2.68
C GLU A 162 9.33 -9.00 1.29
N TYR A 163 9.43 -8.05 0.36
CA TYR A 163 9.91 -8.34 -0.99
C TYR A 163 11.35 -8.87 -0.98
N CYS A 164 12.25 -8.24 -0.22
CA CYS A 164 13.64 -8.67 -0.12
C CYS A 164 13.78 -10.03 0.56
N TYR A 165 12.86 -10.40 1.45
CA TYR A 165 12.84 -11.71 2.09
C TYR A 165 12.34 -12.80 1.14
N GLU A 166 11.28 -12.51 0.40
CA GLU A 166 10.63 -13.45 -0.52
C GLU A 166 11.44 -13.69 -1.80
N ASN A 167 12.30 -12.73 -2.18
CA ASN A 167 13.17 -12.82 -3.35
C ASN A 167 14.65 -12.94 -2.95
N MET A 168 15.22 -14.15 -3.10
CA MET A 168 16.60 -14.44 -2.68
C MET A 168 17.64 -13.51 -3.31
N ASN A 169 17.41 -13.04 -4.54
CA ASN A 169 18.33 -12.13 -5.23
C ASN A 169 18.36 -10.73 -4.61
N PHE A 170 17.37 -10.39 -3.78
CA PHE A 170 17.21 -9.10 -3.13
C PHE A 170 17.57 -9.13 -1.64
N MET A 171 17.90 -10.30 -1.08
CA MET A 171 18.17 -10.45 0.35
C MET A 171 19.30 -9.54 0.85
N LYS A 172 20.31 -9.23 0.03
CA LYS A 172 21.46 -8.37 0.41
C LYS A 172 21.32 -6.90 0.02
N ILE A 173 20.20 -6.49 -0.55
CA ILE A 173 20.04 -5.11 -1.05
C ILE A 173 19.03 -4.28 -0.25
N PHE A 174 18.40 -4.86 0.76
CA PHE A 174 17.44 -4.16 1.62
C PHE A 174 18.01 -2.84 2.15
N GLN A 175 19.19 -2.89 2.79
CA GLN A 175 19.84 -1.68 3.32
C GLN A 175 20.13 -0.64 2.23
N LYS A 176 20.51 -1.08 1.02
CA LYS A 176 20.79 -0.16 -0.10
C LYS A 176 19.52 0.54 -0.60
N ILE A 177 18.39 -0.17 -0.61
CA ILE A 177 17.08 0.39 -0.98
C ILE A 177 16.64 1.42 0.07
N ILE A 178 16.72 1.08 1.36
CA ILE A 178 16.36 2.01 2.43
C ILE A 178 17.26 3.24 2.40
N LEU A 179 18.57 3.06 2.19
CA LEU A 179 19.50 4.19 2.07
C LEU A 179 19.19 5.09 0.85
N LEU A 180 18.81 4.52 -0.29
CA LEU A 180 18.38 5.28 -1.47
C LEU A 180 17.15 6.13 -1.13
N PHE A 181 16.13 5.53 -0.52
CA PHE A 181 14.89 6.21 -0.15
C PHE A 181 15.07 7.23 0.96
N TYR A 182 15.97 6.98 1.91
CA TYR A 182 16.40 7.97 2.89
C TYR A 182 17.04 9.19 2.21
N LYS A 183 18.07 8.98 1.39
CA LYS A 183 18.79 10.05 0.67
C LYS A 183 17.92 10.86 -0.29
N THR A 184 16.77 10.32 -0.67
CA THR A 184 15.84 10.95 -1.61
C THR A 184 14.57 11.45 -0.95
N ASN A 185 14.53 11.51 0.39
CA ASN A 185 13.39 11.99 1.19
C ASN A 185 12.09 11.22 0.94
N VAL A 186 12.18 9.93 0.59
CA VAL A 186 11.05 9.01 0.47
C VAL A 186 10.74 8.33 1.81
N ILE A 187 11.77 8.07 2.63
CA ILE A 187 11.63 7.52 3.98
C ILE A 187 12.44 8.40 4.93
N SER A 188 11.80 8.89 5.98
CA SER A 188 12.41 9.72 7.02
C SER A 188 13.29 8.91 7.97
N GLU A 189 14.20 9.61 8.65
CA GLU A 189 15.00 9.04 9.73
C GLU A 189 14.12 8.43 10.84
N GLU A 190 13.07 9.14 11.26
CA GLU A 190 12.14 8.68 12.30
C GLU A 190 11.55 7.30 11.96
N VAL A 191 11.17 7.09 10.70
CA VAL A 191 10.60 5.82 10.25
C VAL A 191 11.66 4.71 10.19
N VAL A 192 12.89 5.02 9.74
CA VAL A 192 14.01 4.05 9.78
C VAL A 192 14.28 3.61 11.22
N MET A 193 14.37 4.57 12.14
CA MET A 193 14.63 4.31 13.56
C MET A 193 13.49 3.50 14.20
N LYS A 194 12.24 3.86 13.92
CA LYS A 194 11.06 3.13 14.40
C LYS A 194 11.01 1.71 13.86
N TRP A 195 11.28 1.53 12.56
CA TRP A 195 11.32 0.19 11.95
C TRP A 195 12.40 -0.67 12.61
N TYR A 196 13.60 -0.12 12.83
CA TYR A 196 14.70 -0.85 13.44
C TYR A 196 14.40 -1.30 14.87
N LYS A 197 13.79 -0.41 15.67
CA LYS A 197 13.46 -0.67 17.08
C LYS A 197 12.38 -1.75 17.25
N ASP A 198 11.20 -1.54 16.68
CA ASP A 198 10.03 -2.42 16.91
C ASP A 198 9.00 -2.44 15.77
N GLY A 199 9.14 -1.60 14.75
CA GLY A 199 8.21 -1.52 13.62
C GLY A 199 8.41 -2.59 12.53
N HIS A 200 9.44 -3.43 12.62
CA HIS A 200 9.81 -4.41 11.59
C HIS A 200 8.93 -5.66 11.56
N SER A 201 8.82 -6.28 10.38
CA SER A 201 8.20 -7.60 10.22
C SER A 201 9.09 -8.72 10.78
N VAL A 202 8.49 -9.86 11.11
CA VAL A 202 9.22 -11.09 11.49
C VAL A 202 9.97 -11.71 10.30
N LYS A 203 9.55 -11.41 9.06
CA LYS A 203 10.16 -11.92 7.82
C LYS A 203 11.58 -11.38 7.65
N GLY A 204 12.58 -12.24 7.78
CA GLY A 204 13.99 -11.84 7.64
C GLY A 204 14.53 -10.93 8.76
N LYS A 205 13.82 -10.80 9.89
CA LYS A 205 14.13 -9.88 10.99
C LYS A 205 15.61 -9.83 11.37
N MET A 206 16.18 -10.98 11.79
CA MET A 206 17.56 -11.02 12.28
C MET A 206 18.56 -10.54 11.23
N MET A 207 18.35 -10.94 9.99
CA MET A 207 19.23 -10.60 8.87
C MET A 207 19.14 -9.11 8.50
N PHE A 208 17.93 -8.55 8.43
CA PHE A 208 17.77 -7.15 8.03
C PHE A 208 18.15 -6.16 9.13
N LEU A 209 17.93 -6.51 10.41
CA LEU A 209 18.47 -5.72 11.52
C LEU A 209 20.00 -5.70 11.47
N GLU A 210 20.65 -6.85 11.25
CA GLU A 210 22.11 -6.88 11.11
C GLU A 210 22.61 -6.04 9.92
N GLN A 211 21.92 -6.10 8.77
CA GLN A 211 22.26 -5.28 7.60
C GLN A 211 22.13 -3.77 7.86
N MET A 212 21.15 -3.36 8.68
CA MET A 212 20.83 -1.96 8.94
C MET A 212 21.66 -1.36 10.09
N LYS A 213 22.29 -2.20 10.92
CA LYS A 213 23.00 -1.78 12.14
C LYS A 213 23.94 -0.58 11.93
N LYS A 214 24.89 -0.68 10.99
CA LYS A 214 25.85 0.41 10.72
C LYS A 214 25.18 1.70 10.22
N PHE A 215 24.09 1.58 9.49
CA PHE A 215 23.36 2.73 8.99
C PHE A 215 22.60 3.42 10.12
N VAL A 216 21.99 2.66 11.02
CA VAL A 216 21.32 3.19 12.22
C VAL A 216 22.32 3.82 13.19
N GLU A 217 23.46 3.18 13.44
CA GLU A 217 24.55 3.76 14.25
C GLU A 217 25.00 5.11 13.67
N TRP A 218 25.12 5.21 12.33
CA TRP A 218 25.46 6.47 11.66
C TRP A 218 24.39 7.56 11.83
N LEU A 219 23.10 7.22 11.73
CA LEU A 219 22.00 8.18 11.95
C LEU A 219 22.07 8.75 13.37
N GLN A 220 22.24 7.89 14.38
CA GLN A 220 22.33 8.29 15.79
C GLN A 220 23.54 9.20 16.07
N SER A 221 24.71 8.88 15.50
CA SER A 221 25.90 9.74 15.69
C SER A 221 25.77 11.10 15.00
N ALA A 222 25.09 11.17 13.85
CA ALA A 222 24.86 12.44 13.16
C ALA A 222 23.91 13.36 13.93
N GLU A 223 22.93 12.80 14.64
CA GLU A 223 22.02 13.53 15.54
C GLU A 223 22.79 14.12 16.74
N GLU A 224 23.63 13.31 17.40
CA GLU A 224 24.44 13.72 18.57
C GLU A 224 25.47 14.84 18.23
N GLU A 225 26.08 14.81 17.04
CA GLU A 225 26.99 15.88 16.58
C GLU A 225 26.26 17.19 16.22
N SER A 226 24.98 17.12 15.87
CA SER A 226 24.18 18.29 15.50
C SER A 226 23.63 19.01 16.74
N GLU A 227 23.21 18.28 17.78
CA GLU A 227 22.72 18.86 19.03
C GLU A 227 23.84 19.49 19.88
N SER A 228 25.05 18.95 19.83
CA SER A 228 26.21 19.47 20.60
C SER A 228 26.86 20.72 20.00
N GLY A 229 26.42 21.17 18.82
CA GLY A 229 26.90 22.38 18.15
C GLY A 229 26.07 23.64 18.42
N GLU A 230 24.96 23.55 19.17
CA GLU A 230 24.06 24.69 19.47
C GLU A 230 24.25 25.29 20.88
N GLU A 231 25.21 24.81 21.68
CA GLU A 231 25.49 25.32 23.04
C GLU A 231 26.68 26.30 23.15
N ASP A 232 27.30 26.70 22.03
CA ASP A 232 28.48 27.59 21.99
C ASP A 232 28.26 28.88 21.15
N ASP A 233 27.18 29.63 21.42
CA ASP A 233 27.02 31.05 21.01
C ASP A 233 26.37 31.91 22.11
#